data_AF-A0A2N1PQV0-F1
#
_entry.id   AF-A0A2N1PQV0-F1
#
_cell.length_a   1.000
_cell.length_b   1.000
_cell.length_c   1.000
_cell.angle_alpha   90.00
_cell.angle_beta   90.00
_cell.angle_gamma   90.00
#
_symmetry.space_group_name_H-M   'P 1'
#
loop_
_entity.id
_entity.type
_entity.pdbx_description
1 polymer ?
#
loop_
_entity_poly.entity_id
_entity_poly.type
_entity_poly.pdbx_seq_one_letter_code
_entity_poly.pdbx_strand_id
1 'polypeptide(L)'
;MESRDGIIVRKPSAAEIESMGLSEWSTWSCEVSSFDWTYSDAEEAYVLEGVVVVTGLEEAVEITAGDLVFFPRGLSCQWDVKQAIKKVYRFL
;
A
#
# COMPACT_ATOMS: atom_id res chain seq x y z
N MET A 1 12.72 5.93 -16.22
CA MET A 1 11.45 6.58 -16.60
C MET A 1 10.64 6.58 -15.32
N GLU A 2 10.69 7.69 -14.59
CA GLU A 2 10.12 7.79 -13.25
C GLU A 2 8.60 7.91 -13.37
N SER A 3 7.89 6.93 -12.83
CA SER A 3 6.46 7.01 -12.55
C SER A 3 6.16 8.29 -11.76
N ARG A 4 5.31 9.16 -12.31
CA ARG A 4 4.99 10.47 -11.71
C ARG A 4 4.14 10.36 -10.44
N ASP A 5 3.43 9.25 -10.25
CA ASP A 5 2.70 8.95 -9.00
C ASP A 5 3.63 8.41 -7.89
N GLY A 6 4.84 7.96 -8.23
CA GLY A 6 5.87 7.54 -7.27
C GLY A 6 5.49 6.34 -6.39
N ILE A 7 4.42 5.60 -6.72
CA ILE A 7 4.04 4.37 -6.02
C ILE A 7 5.06 3.28 -6.37
N ILE A 8 5.64 2.64 -5.35
CA ILE A 8 6.60 1.55 -5.54
C ILE A 8 6.03 0.29 -4.91
N VAL A 9 5.82 -0.73 -5.72
CA VAL A 9 5.38 -2.06 -5.27
C VAL A 9 6.52 -3.05 -5.44
N ARG A 10 6.85 -3.78 -4.37
CA ARG A 10 7.84 -4.86 -4.42
C ARG A 10 7.45 -6.01 -3.50
N LYS A 11 8.00 -7.19 -3.77
CA LYS A 11 7.86 -8.36 -2.89
C LYS A 11 9.14 -8.55 -2.08
N PRO A 12 9.16 -8.20 -0.77
CA PRO A 12 10.31 -8.47 0.08
C PRO A 12 10.46 -9.98 0.31
N SER A 13 11.69 -10.41 0.59
CA SER A 13 11.97 -11.77 1.05
C SER A 13 11.49 -12.00 2.50
N ALA A 14 11.33 -13.26 2.89
CA ALA A 14 10.95 -13.60 4.27
C ALA A 14 11.91 -13.01 5.32
N ALA A 15 13.22 -13.03 5.05
CA ALA A 15 14.24 -12.47 5.93
C ALA A 15 14.11 -10.93 6.07
N GLU A 16 13.75 -10.23 5.00
CA GLU A 16 13.45 -8.79 5.07
C GLU A 16 12.22 -8.53 5.93
N ILE A 17 11.13 -9.30 5.72
CA ILE A 17 9.89 -9.17 6.49
C ILE A 17 10.15 -9.33 7.99
N GLU A 18 10.94 -10.34 8.38
CA GLU A 18 11.32 -10.57 9.78
C GLU A 18 12.13 -9.39 10.35
N SER A 19 13.05 -8.83 9.56
CA SER A 19 13.86 -7.68 9.99
C SER A 19 13.09 -6.35 10.03
N MET A 20 11.94 -6.24 9.40
CA MET A 20 11.15 -4.99 9.32
C MET A 20 10.35 -4.70 10.59
N GLY A 21 10.17 -5.68 11.47
CA GLY A 21 9.43 -5.49 12.73
C GLY A 21 7.96 -5.12 12.49
N LEU A 22 7.30 -5.75 11.51
CA LEU A 22 5.91 -5.46 11.09
C LEU A 22 4.90 -5.45 12.26
N SER A 23 5.20 -6.13 13.36
CA SER A 23 4.39 -6.13 14.58
C SER A 23 4.32 -4.77 15.30
N GLU A 24 5.28 -3.88 15.07
CA GLU A 24 5.32 -2.53 15.66
C GLU A 24 4.58 -1.49 14.81
N TRP A 25 4.17 -1.87 13.60
CA TRP A 25 3.51 -0.98 12.65
C TRP A 25 2.02 -0.87 12.96
N SER A 26 1.42 0.23 12.52
CA SER A 26 -0.02 0.43 12.68
C SER A 26 -0.79 -0.53 11.79
N THR A 27 -1.89 -1.08 12.27
CA THR A 27 -2.75 -1.98 11.49
C THR A 27 -3.90 -1.22 10.87
N TRP A 28 -4.26 -1.58 9.64
CA TRP A 28 -5.45 -1.06 8.97
C TRP A 28 -6.15 -2.16 8.19
N SER A 29 -7.48 -2.12 8.17
CA SER A 29 -8.31 -3.06 7.44
C SER A 29 -9.51 -2.37 6.83
N CYS A 30 -9.96 -2.87 5.68
CA CYS A 30 -11.11 -2.32 4.98
C CYS A 30 -11.87 -3.41 4.22
N GLU A 31 -13.19 -3.39 4.30
CA GLU A 31 -14.08 -4.24 3.52
C GLU A 31 -14.09 -3.80 2.04
N VAL A 32 -14.67 -4.63 1.18
CA VAL A 32 -14.86 -4.33 -0.25
C VAL A 32 -15.57 -2.98 -0.41
N SER A 33 -14.85 -2.01 -0.93
CA SER A 33 -15.28 -0.62 -1.07
C SER A 33 -14.37 0.14 -2.03
N SER A 34 -14.86 1.26 -2.55
CA SER A 34 -14.09 2.17 -3.40
C SER A 34 -14.15 3.58 -2.84
N PHE A 35 -13.00 4.22 -2.64
CA PHE A 35 -12.93 5.56 -2.04
C PHE A 35 -11.67 6.30 -2.48
N ASP A 36 -11.75 7.62 -2.52
CA ASP A 36 -10.59 8.49 -2.75
C ASP A 36 -9.76 8.63 -1.47
N TRP A 37 -8.44 8.62 -1.63
CA TRP A 37 -7.49 8.77 -0.54
C TRP A 37 -6.34 9.71 -0.91
N THR A 38 -5.91 10.52 0.05
CA THR A 38 -4.76 11.42 -0.11
C THR A 38 -3.75 11.16 0.99
N TYR A 39 -2.51 10.89 0.61
CA TYR A 39 -1.39 10.65 1.51
C TYR A 39 -0.77 11.98 1.95
N SER A 40 -1.07 12.41 3.18
CA SER A 40 -0.50 13.65 3.75
C SER A 40 1.00 13.55 4.05
N ASP A 41 1.49 12.33 4.29
CA ASP A 41 2.88 11.99 4.53
C ASP A 41 3.24 10.70 3.78
N ALA A 42 4.53 10.42 3.64
CA ALA A 42 4.98 9.20 2.98
C ALA A 42 4.63 7.99 3.85
N GLU A 43 4.05 6.95 3.24
CA GLU A 43 3.62 5.74 3.92
C GLU A 43 4.30 4.54 3.30
N GLU A 44 4.84 3.67 4.15
CA GLU A 44 5.24 2.33 3.76
C GLU A 44 4.25 1.33 4.35
N ALA A 45 3.69 0.46 3.51
CA ALA A 45 2.66 -0.49 3.89
C ALA A 45 2.96 -1.89 3.39
N TYR A 46 2.77 -2.89 4.25
CA TYR A 46 2.85 -4.31 3.89
C TYR A 46 1.45 -4.92 3.92
N VAL A 47 1.04 -5.50 2.79
CA VAL A 47 -0.28 -6.12 2.64
C VAL A 47 -0.24 -7.54 3.20
N LEU A 48 -1.01 -7.78 4.25
CA LEU A 48 -1.14 -9.10 4.87
C LEU A 48 -2.12 -9.96 4.09
N GLU A 49 -3.26 -9.39 3.70
CA GLU A 49 -4.38 -10.10 3.07
C GLU A 49 -5.16 -9.16 2.14
N GLY A 50 -5.84 -9.71 1.13
CA GLY A 50 -6.73 -8.97 0.24
C GLY A 50 -6.12 -8.59 -1.11
N VAL A 51 -6.92 -7.89 -1.90
CA VAL A 51 -6.59 -7.41 -3.25
C VAL A 51 -7.19 -6.03 -3.43
N VAL A 52 -6.36 -5.05 -3.78
CA VAL A 52 -6.77 -3.67 -4.00
C VAL A 52 -6.13 -3.16 -5.27
N VAL A 53 -6.90 -2.41 -6.07
CA VAL A 53 -6.35 -1.61 -7.16
C VAL A 53 -6.26 -0.16 -6.68
N VAL A 54 -5.05 0.39 -6.67
CA VAL A 54 -4.80 1.79 -6.35
C VAL A 54 -4.57 2.52 -7.66
N THR A 55 -5.46 3.47 -7.98
CA THR A 55 -5.38 4.28 -9.19
C THR A 55 -4.89 5.68 -8.83
N GLY A 56 -3.66 6.00 -9.21
CA GLY A 56 -3.10 7.34 -9.14
C GLY A 56 -3.58 8.23 -10.30
N LEU A 57 -2.83 9.30 -10.57
CA LEU A 57 -3.14 10.23 -11.66
C LEU A 57 -2.84 9.64 -13.04
N GLU A 58 -1.77 8.87 -13.17
CA GLU A 58 -1.30 8.33 -14.45
C GLU A 58 -1.25 6.80 -14.48
N GLU A 59 -1.14 6.14 -13.34
CA GLU A 59 -1.05 4.68 -13.26
C GLU A 59 -2.05 4.04 -12.29
N ALA A 60 -2.46 2.81 -12.61
CA ALA A 60 -3.18 1.94 -11.70
C ALA A 60 -2.29 0.75 -11.34
N VAL A 61 -2.10 0.51 -10.05
CA VAL A 61 -1.31 -0.59 -9.52
C VAL A 61 -2.20 -1.54 -8.74
N GLU A 62 -2.08 -2.84 -8.98
CA GLU A 62 -2.71 -3.86 -8.16
C GLU A 62 -1.76 -4.25 -7.03
N ILE A 63 -2.27 -4.23 -5.80
CA ILE A 63 -1.55 -4.65 -4.60
C ILE A 63 -2.26 -5.84 -3.96
N THR A 64 -1.49 -6.83 -3.58
CA THR A 64 -1.96 -8.14 -3.09
C THR A 64 -1.20 -8.58 -1.84
N ALA A 65 -1.69 -9.61 -1.17
CA ALA A 65 -0.99 -10.20 -0.03
C ALA A 65 0.49 -10.52 -0.34
N GLY A 66 1.38 -10.04 0.53
CA GLY A 66 2.83 -10.18 0.39
C GLY A 66 3.52 -9.01 -0.30
N ASP A 67 2.78 -8.02 -0.81
CA ASP A 67 3.36 -6.83 -1.39
C ASP A 67 3.74 -5.80 -0.31
N LEU A 68 4.95 -5.24 -0.44
CA LEU A 68 5.38 -4.04 0.25
C LEU A 68 5.24 -2.86 -0.71
N VAL A 69 4.49 -1.87 -0.27
CA VAL A 69 4.09 -0.72 -1.07
C VAL A 69 4.57 0.55 -0.40
N PHE A 70 5.20 1.42 -1.16
CA PHE A 70 5.53 2.77 -0.75
C PHE A 70 4.60 3.74 -1.47
N PHE A 71 3.95 4.61 -0.70
CA PHE A 71 3.12 5.70 -1.18
C PHE A 71 3.82 7.03 -0.86
N PRO A 72 4.13 7.88 -1.86
CA PRO A 72 4.79 9.15 -1.61
C PRO A 72 3.84 10.17 -0.98
N ARG A 73 4.43 11.08 -0.21
CA ARG A 73 3.73 12.24 0.32
C ARG A 73 3.11 13.08 -0.82
N GLY A 74 1.84 13.44 -0.64
CA GLY A 74 1.07 14.24 -1.58
C GLY A 74 0.36 13.41 -2.66
N LEU A 75 0.52 12.09 -2.68
CA LEU A 75 -0.21 11.22 -3.59
C LEU A 75 -1.72 11.32 -3.34
N SER A 76 -2.47 11.65 -4.38
CA SER A 76 -3.93 11.51 -4.41
C SER A 76 -4.26 10.34 -5.31
N CYS A 77 -5.02 9.38 -4.81
CA CYS A 77 -5.34 8.15 -5.53
C CYS A 77 -6.73 7.63 -5.14
N GLN A 78 -7.31 6.80 -5.99
CA GLN A 78 -8.52 6.07 -5.70
C GLN A 78 -8.16 4.63 -5.29
N TRP A 79 -8.68 4.21 -4.14
CA TRP A 79 -8.62 2.85 -3.68
C TRP A 79 -9.86 2.09 -4.15
N ASP A 80 -9.67 0.91 -4.72
CA ASP A 80 -10.72 0.02 -5.17
C ASP A 80 -10.45 -1.39 -4.60
N VAL A 81 -11.03 -1.64 -3.43
CA VAL A 81 -10.82 -2.86 -2.64
C VAL A 81 -11.67 -3.98 -3.23
N LYS A 82 -11.04 -4.89 -3.98
CA LYS A 82 -11.69 -6.03 -4.64
C LYS A 82 -11.97 -7.17 -3.68
N GLN A 83 -11.08 -7.37 -2.71
CA GLN A 83 -11.22 -8.31 -1.62
C GLN A 83 -10.82 -7.60 -0.33
N ALA A 84 -11.54 -7.87 0.76
CA ALA A 84 -11.28 -7.24 2.05
C ALA A 84 -9.78 -7.25 2.38
N ILE A 85 -9.22 -6.06 2.62
CA ILE A 85 -7.79 -5.86 2.78
C ILE A 85 -7.43 -5.78 4.26
N LYS A 86 -6.28 -6.36 4.59
CA LYS A 86 -5.58 -6.15 5.84
C LYS A 86 -4.14 -5.78 5.53
N LYS A 87 -3.66 -4.65 6.06
CA LYS A 87 -2.28 -4.20 5.92
C LYS A 87 -1.72 -3.70 7.25
N VAL A 88 -0.41 -3.69 7.35
CA VAL A 88 0.32 -2.91 8.35
C VAL A 88 1.04 -1.77 7.66
N TYR A 89 1.15 -0.62 8.32
CA TYR A 89 1.76 0.55 7.73
C TYR A 89 2.50 1.40 8.77
N ARG A 90 3.47 2.17 8.30
CA ARG A 90 4.15 3.22 9.07
C ARG A 90 4.31 4.47 8.22
N PHE A 91 4.30 5.62 8.87
CA PHE A 91 4.72 6.87 8.26
C PHE A 91 6.25 6.96 8.27
N LEU A 92 6.80 7.55 7.22
CA LEU A 92 8.24 7.77 7.03
C LEU A 92 8.62 9.24 7.28
#